data_AF-A0A9P1AIQ2-F1
#
_entry.id   AF-A0A9P1AIQ2-F1
#
_cell.length_a   1.000
_cell.length_b   1.000
_cell.length_c   1.000
_cell.angle_alpha   90.00
_cell.angle_beta   90.00
_cell.angle_gamma   90.00
#
_symmetry.space_group_name_H-M   'P 1'
#
loop_
_entity.id
_entity.type
_entity.pdbx_description
1 polymer ?
#
loop_
_entity_poly.entity_id
_entity_poly.type
_entity_poly.pdbx_seq_one_letter_code
_entity_poly.pdbx_strand_id
1 'polypeptide(L)'
;MILNLNLKPFTHFSSSSFLLIVLVSLGDTKDYDIEILPDACDCRDWYGVCRVNGEKWVDDEVWQYSCEGKERSEATFIGCKGPDGDVPVGRNTTIGELWNVCSQDEQKLYYEIEPYCDFNGKKIRVGEEYRDGSFQWLCLSTGRWITGCYYFNETRTDLLLRVGEHDFNGLIEHVCAKRQEYPAIVQYYTQVRKDVDVKHPTNKGVNRNFPEPLQHLIDDDKNVRWLHTSAVYFVKNEERPRSFTRFLPASRRPLGK
;
A
#
# COMPACT_ATOMS: atom_id res chain seq x y z
N MET A 1 -61.17 27.06 7.26
CA MET A 1 -62.26 27.99 7.58
C MET A 1 -61.70 29.39 7.43
N ILE A 2 -62.25 30.11 6.46
CA ILE A 2 -61.84 31.45 6.03
C ILE A 2 -62.31 32.47 7.07
N LEU A 3 -61.50 33.48 7.36
CA LEU A 3 -62.00 34.82 7.64
C LEU A 3 -60.94 35.88 7.29
N ASN A 4 -61.09 36.35 6.04
CA ASN A 4 -60.73 37.68 5.59
C ASN A 4 -61.53 38.72 6.39
N LEU A 5 -60.89 39.81 6.81
CA LEU A 5 -61.57 41.10 6.94
C LEU A 5 -60.65 42.21 6.40
N ASN A 6 -61.01 42.64 5.20
CA ASN A 6 -60.65 43.91 4.58
C ASN A 6 -61.30 45.07 5.37
N LEU A 7 -60.62 46.22 5.46
CA LEU A 7 -61.23 47.56 5.37
C LEU A 7 -60.13 48.59 5.02
N LYS A 8 -60.35 49.31 3.92
CA LYS A 8 -59.55 50.44 3.40
C LYS A 8 -59.96 51.79 4.09
N PRO A 9 -59.66 52.98 3.52
CA PRO A 9 -58.55 53.86 3.91
C PRO A 9 -59.05 55.22 4.43
N PHE A 10 -58.22 56.03 5.08
CA PHE A 10 -58.45 57.49 5.11
C PHE A 10 -57.14 58.28 5.20
N THR A 11 -57.23 59.47 4.66
CA THR A 11 -56.21 60.28 3.99
C THR A 11 -55.56 61.36 4.86
N HIS A 12 -54.39 61.80 4.40
CA HIS A 12 -53.71 63.10 4.63
C HIS A 12 -53.23 63.42 6.05
N PHE A 13 -51.93 63.63 6.22
CA PHE A 13 -51.36 64.98 6.29
C PHE A 13 -49.83 64.94 6.12
N SER A 14 -49.35 65.91 5.33
CA SER A 14 -47.95 66.27 5.13
C SER A 14 -47.36 66.83 6.42
N SER A 15 -46.13 66.43 6.80
CA SER A 15 -45.08 67.36 7.23
C SER A 15 -43.81 66.59 7.60
N SER A 16 -42.71 67.09 7.06
CA SER A 16 -41.32 66.66 7.19
C SER A 16 -40.89 66.36 8.63
N SER A 17 -40.14 65.26 8.83
CA SER A 17 -39.29 65.11 10.01
C SER A 17 -38.06 64.24 9.70
N PHE A 18 -36.95 64.68 10.28
CA PHE A 18 -35.56 64.40 9.94
C PHE A 18 -35.18 62.91 9.91
N LEU A 19 -34.54 62.49 8.81
CA LEU A 19 -33.82 61.22 8.72
C LEU A 19 -32.50 61.35 9.50
N LEU A 20 -32.46 60.83 10.72
CA LEU A 20 -31.23 60.72 11.51
C LEU A 20 -30.44 59.51 11.00
N ILE A 21 -29.50 59.74 10.08
CA ILE A 21 -28.54 58.71 9.66
C ILE A 21 -27.54 58.55 10.81
N VAL A 22 -27.69 57.49 11.60
CA VAL A 22 -26.64 57.02 12.50
C VAL A 22 -25.55 56.39 11.63
N LEU A 23 -24.52 57.17 11.32
CA LEU A 23 -23.26 56.66 10.81
C LEU A 23 -22.61 55.85 11.94
N VAL A 24 -22.85 54.54 11.95
CA VAL A 24 -21.98 53.63 12.69
C VAL A 24 -20.68 53.61 11.91
N SER A 25 -19.70 54.38 12.37
CA SER A 25 -18.31 54.15 11.99
C SER A 25 -17.94 52.75 12.44
N LEU A 26 -17.98 51.79 11.50
CA LEU A 26 -17.23 50.55 11.60
C LEU A 26 -15.76 50.96 11.68
N GLY A 27 -15.29 51.21 12.89
CA GLY A 27 -13.86 51.20 13.15
C GLY A 27 -13.37 49.84 12.74
N ASP A 28 -12.46 49.81 11.76
CA ASP A 28 -11.63 48.66 11.43
C ASP A 28 -10.86 48.29 12.70
N THR A 29 -11.46 47.46 13.55
CA THR A 29 -10.73 46.76 14.59
C THR A 29 -9.89 45.74 13.85
N LYS A 30 -8.68 46.15 13.47
CA LYS A 30 -7.61 45.21 13.16
C LYS A 30 -7.40 44.39 14.42
N ASP A 31 -7.99 43.21 14.42
CA ASP A 31 -7.70 42.17 15.39
C ASP A 31 -6.25 41.76 15.12
N TYR A 32 -5.32 42.42 15.81
CA TYR A 32 -3.97 41.93 15.88
C TYR A 32 -4.04 40.77 16.87
N ASP A 33 -4.21 39.55 16.36
CA ASP A 33 -3.79 38.35 17.06
C ASP A 33 -2.28 38.50 17.34
N ILE A 34 -1.93 39.24 18.39
CA ILE A 34 -0.58 39.33 18.90
C ILE A 34 -0.36 37.99 19.60
N GLU A 35 0.10 37.02 18.82
CA GLU A 35 0.60 35.76 19.32
C GLU A 35 1.85 36.05 20.16
N ILE A 36 1.66 36.16 21.48
CA ILE A 36 2.75 36.38 22.45
C ILE A 36 3.51 35.06 22.55
N LEU A 37 4.55 34.94 21.73
CA LEU A 37 5.43 33.78 21.75
C LEU A 37 6.61 33.98 22.70
N PRO A 38 7.15 32.89 23.28
CA PRO A 38 8.30 32.96 24.18
C PRO A 38 9.49 33.66 23.52
N ASP A 39 10.26 34.41 24.31
CA ASP A 39 11.43 35.17 23.85
C ASP A 39 12.56 34.30 23.28
N ALA A 40 12.53 32.98 23.52
CA ALA A 40 13.53 31.99 23.08
C ALA A 40 13.06 31.16 21.87
N CYS A 41 12.46 31.81 20.86
CA CYS A 41 11.95 31.15 19.65
C CYS A 41 12.86 31.43 18.45
N ASP A 42 13.67 30.43 18.06
CA ASP A 42 14.60 30.56 16.92
C ASP A 42 13.94 30.17 15.60
N CYS A 43 13.19 29.05 15.60
CA CYS A 43 12.33 28.68 14.49
C CYS A 43 10.90 28.37 14.93
N ARG A 44 9.95 28.48 14.01
CA ARG A 44 8.59 27.92 14.15
C ARG A 44 8.50 26.64 13.34
N ASP A 45 7.98 25.57 13.94
CA ASP A 45 7.59 24.39 13.19
C ASP A 45 6.23 24.58 12.51
N TRP A 46 5.82 23.55 11.77
CA TRP A 46 4.59 23.57 11.00
C TRP A 46 3.33 23.77 11.84
N TYR A 47 3.34 23.38 13.11
CA TYR A 47 2.23 23.55 14.05
C TYR A 47 2.31 24.89 14.80
N GLY A 48 3.28 25.75 14.46
CA GLY A 48 3.54 27.01 15.16
C GLY A 48 4.31 26.83 16.47
N VAL A 49 4.80 25.63 16.77
CA VAL A 49 5.58 25.37 17.99
C VAL A 49 6.97 25.97 17.81
N CYS A 50 7.45 26.67 18.83
CA CYS A 50 8.80 27.23 18.85
C CYS A 50 9.85 26.12 19.03
N ARG A 51 10.87 26.17 18.16
CA ARG A 51 12.02 25.27 18.11
C ARG A 51 13.29 26.06 18.36
N VAL A 52 14.29 25.40 18.93
CA VAL A 52 15.59 26.00 19.24
C VAL A 52 16.57 25.78 18.10
N ASN A 53 17.48 26.73 17.90
CA ASN A 53 18.49 26.63 16.84
C ASN A 53 19.37 25.37 17.04
N GLY A 54 19.55 24.61 15.96
CA GLY A 54 20.25 23.33 15.92
C GLY A 54 19.37 22.11 16.20
N GLU A 55 18.09 22.30 16.56
CA GLU A 55 17.17 21.19 16.79
C GLU A 55 16.85 20.43 15.49
N LYS A 56 16.84 19.10 15.58
CA LYS A 56 16.37 18.19 14.52
C LYS A 56 15.37 17.21 15.13
N TRP A 57 14.26 16.99 14.45
CA TRP A 57 13.23 16.08 14.94
C TRP A 57 12.56 15.35 13.79
N VAL A 58 11.82 14.30 14.16
CA VAL A 58 11.00 13.50 13.26
C VAL A 58 9.57 13.58 13.74
N ASP A 59 8.67 13.92 12.84
CA ASP A 59 7.24 14.05 13.07
C ASP A 59 6.47 12.93 12.34
N ASP A 60 5.41 12.41 12.94
CA ASP A 60 4.69 11.19 12.51
C ASP A 60 5.62 10.05 12.06
N GLU A 61 6.75 9.88 12.74
CA GLU A 61 7.78 8.86 12.46
C GLU A 61 8.47 8.94 11.09
N VAL A 62 8.00 9.81 10.19
CA VAL A 62 8.43 9.90 8.78
C VAL A 62 9.06 11.26 8.47
N TRP A 63 8.50 12.38 8.92
CA TRP A 63 8.85 13.69 8.38
C TRP A 63 10.00 14.31 9.18
N GLN A 64 11.16 14.54 8.55
CA GLN A 64 12.33 15.09 9.22
C GLN A 64 12.44 16.58 8.99
N TYR A 65 12.71 17.31 10.07
CA TYR A 65 12.85 18.76 10.07
C TYR A 65 14.12 19.21 10.80
N SER A 66 14.60 20.40 10.47
CA SER A 66 15.64 21.10 11.22
C SER A 66 15.31 22.56 11.46
N CYS A 67 15.82 23.10 12.57
CA CYS A 67 15.88 24.53 12.85
C CYS A 67 17.33 24.99 12.76
N GLU A 68 17.67 25.83 11.76
CA GLU A 68 19.02 26.39 11.59
C GLU A 68 19.03 27.93 11.53
N GLY A 69 17.89 28.56 11.83
CA GLY A 69 17.75 30.02 11.73
C GLY A 69 17.85 30.75 13.06
N LYS A 70 17.84 32.08 12.97
CA LYS A 70 17.73 33.03 14.07
C LYS A 70 16.54 33.93 13.79
N GLU A 71 15.99 34.55 14.83
CA GLU A 71 14.90 35.54 14.70
C GLU A 71 13.55 34.98 14.20
N ARG A 72 13.08 33.86 14.80
CA ARG A 72 11.75 33.29 14.51
C ARG A 72 11.55 32.89 13.05
N SER A 73 12.61 32.39 12.43
CA SER A 73 12.58 31.79 11.10
C SER A 73 11.66 30.57 11.04
N GLU A 74 11.44 30.01 9.86
CA GLU A 74 10.60 28.84 9.69
C GLU A 74 11.47 27.58 9.68
N ALA A 75 10.96 26.49 10.24
CA ALA A 75 11.64 25.21 10.22
C ALA A 75 11.76 24.68 8.78
N THR A 76 12.89 24.04 8.50
CA THR A 76 13.15 23.47 7.18
C THR A 76 12.79 22.00 7.16
N PHE A 77 12.03 21.58 6.15
CA PHE A 77 11.85 20.17 5.86
C PHE A 77 13.12 19.63 5.16
N ILE A 78 13.77 18.65 5.78
CA ILE A 78 15.09 18.18 5.33
C ILE A 78 15.04 16.79 4.68
N GLY A 79 14.01 16.00 4.97
CA GLY A 79 13.92 14.64 4.45
C GLY A 79 12.84 13.78 5.09
N CYS A 80 12.89 12.50 4.76
CA CYS A 80 11.96 11.48 5.22
C CYS A 80 12.74 10.36 5.91
N LYS A 81 12.32 9.94 7.09
CA LYS A 81 12.84 8.78 7.81
C LYS A 81 12.18 7.53 7.27
N GLY A 82 12.98 6.69 6.61
CA GLY A 82 12.57 5.36 6.16
C GLY A 82 12.91 4.26 7.17
N PRO A 83 12.38 3.05 6.98
CA PRO A 83 12.70 1.90 7.84
C PRO A 83 14.17 1.48 7.74
N ASP A 84 14.79 1.69 6.56
CA ASP A 84 16.18 1.30 6.27
C ASP A 84 17.16 2.48 6.32
N GLY A 85 16.68 3.71 6.55
CA GLY A 85 17.51 4.92 6.62
C GLY A 85 16.81 6.19 6.18
N ASP A 86 17.52 7.31 6.29
CA ASP A 86 17.01 8.65 6.01
C ASP A 86 17.15 9.02 4.52
N VAL A 87 16.14 9.69 3.98
CA VAL A 87 16.02 10.06 2.56
C VAL A 87 15.95 11.57 2.44
N PRO A 88 16.94 12.24 1.82
CA PRO A 88 16.92 13.69 1.65
C PRO A 88 15.80 14.13 0.69
N VAL A 89 15.28 15.34 0.91
CA VAL A 89 14.25 15.92 0.04
C VAL A 89 14.78 16.19 -1.37
N GLY A 90 13.93 15.95 -2.38
CA GLY A 90 14.17 16.33 -3.78
C GLY A 90 15.11 15.40 -4.56
N ARG A 91 15.53 14.28 -3.97
CA ARG A 91 16.40 13.30 -4.63
C ARG A 91 15.89 11.88 -4.43
N ASN A 92 15.94 11.09 -5.49
CA ASN A 92 15.75 9.64 -5.40
C ASN A 92 17.01 9.03 -4.80
N THR A 93 16.87 8.37 -3.66
CA THR A 93 17.96 7.68 -2.98
C THR A 93 17.70 6.19 -2.99
N THR A 94 18.68 5.40 -3.41
CA THR A 94 18.62 3.94 -3.25
C THR A 94 19.19 3.58 -1.89
N ILE A 95 18.38 2.97 -1.04
CA ILE A 95 18.80 2.44 0.27
C ILE A 95 18.68 0.92 0.18
N GLY A 96 19.81 0.23 0.28
CA GLY A 96 19.89 -1.20 -0.04
C GLY A 96 19.62 -1.45 -1.53
N GLU A 97 18.59 -2.24 -1.84
CA GLU A 97 18.22 -2.61 -3.22
C GLU A 97 17.01 -1.84 -3.77
N LEU A 98 16.39 -0.99 -2.94
CA LEU A 98 15.14 -0.30 -3.27
C LEU A 98 15.36 1.20 -3.42
N TRP A 99 14.73 1.80 -4.43
CA TRP A 99 14.66 3.25 -4.51
C TRP A 99 13.66 3.81 -3.49
N ASN A 100 13.97 4.99 -2.97
CA ASN A 100 13.14 5.75 -2.08
C ASN A 100 13.05 7.19 -2.60
N VAL A 101 11.89 7.80 -2.48
CA VAL A 101 11.63 9.19 -2.88
C VAL A 101 11.06 9.95 -1.71
N CYS A 102 11.68 11.08 -1.39
CA CYS A 102 11.14 12.07 -0.47
C CYS A 102 11.02 13.40 -1.22
N SER A 103 9.82 13.98 -1.29
CA SER A 103 9.59 15.23 -2.01
C SER A 103 8.64 16.16 -1.25
N GLN A 104 8.75 17.44 -1.58
CA GLN A 104 7.93 18.52 -1.05
C GLN A 104 7.43 19.35 -2.23
N ASP A 105 6.15 19.66 -2.24
CA ASP A 105 5.54 20.66 -3.12
C ASP A 105 4.75 21.70 -2.28
N GLU A 106 3.97 22.56 -2.95
CA GLU A 106 3.23 23.61 -2.25
C GLU A 106 2.06 23.14 -1.40
N GLN A 107 1.62 21.91 -1.59
CA GLN A 107 0.40 21.38 -1.02
C GLN A 107 0.64 20.11 -0.22
N LYS A 108 1.80 19.45 -0.33
CA LYS A 108 2.08 18.20 0.35
C LYS A 108 3.56 17.88 0.52
N LEU A 109 3.81 17.05 1.52
CA LEU A 109 5.01 16.23 1.64
C LEU A 109 4.68 14.82 1.18
N TYR A 110 5.63 14.19 0.49
CA TYR A 110 5.46 12.87 -0.09
C TYR A 110 6.67 12.00 0.19
N TYR A 111 6.44 10.79 0.70
CA TYR A 111 7.45 9.77 0.90
C TYR A 111 6.98 8.47 0.25
N GLU A 112 7.83 7.82 -0.53
CA GLU A 112 7.54 6.53 -1.14
C GLU A 112 8.77 5.62 -1.16
N ILE A 113 8.54 4.33 -0.91
CA ILE A 113 9.49 3.25 -1.07
C ILE A 113 9.07 2.43 -2.29
N GLU A 114 10.02 2.06 -3.15
CA GLU A 114 9.81 1.14 -4.25
C GLU A 114 8.99 -0.07 -3.79
N PRO A 115 7.88 -0.41 -4.46
CA PRO A 115 7.07 -1.56 -4.07
C PRO A 115 7.85 -2.86 -4.29
N TYR A 116 7.74 -3.79 -3.34
CA TYR A 116 8.46 -5.07 -3.35
C TYR A 116 7.70 -6.17 -2.59
N CYS A 117 8.13 -7.42 -2.70
CA CYS A 117 7.67 -8.52 -1.86
C CYS A 117 8.79 -8.91 -0.91
N ASP A 118 8.47 -9.07 0.38
CA ASP A 118 9.42 -9.64 1.34
C ASP A 118 9.23 -11.16 1.37
N PHE A 119 10.28 -11.90 1.04
CA PHE A 119 10.30 -13.35 1.12
C PHE A 119 11.63 -13.82 1.69
N ASN A 120 11.60 -14.43 2.88
CA ASN A 120 12.77 -14.90 3.62
C ASN A 120 13.84 -13.81 3.80
N GLY A 121 13.43 -12.56 4.04
CA GLY A 121 14.33 -11.41 4.20
C GLY A 121 14.93 -10.89 2.89
N LYS A 122 14.60 -11.49 1.75
CA LYS A 122 14.94 -10.98 0.43
C LYS A 122 13.84 -10.06 -0.08
N LYS A 123 14.23 -8.89 -0.57
CA LYS A 123 13.36 -7.94 -1.26
C LYS A 123 13.27 -8.33 -2.73
N ILE A 124 12.10 -8.73 -3.18
CA ILE A 124 11.83 -9.15 -4.57
C ILE A 124 11.10 -8.01 -5.26
N ARG A 125 11.57 -7.55 -6.42
CA ARG A 125 10.95 -6.41 -7.10
C ARG A 125 9.63 -6.80 -7.75
N VAL A 126 8.74 -5.82 -7.89
CA VAL A 126 7.48 -6.02 -8.62
C VAL A 126 7.78 -6.42 -10.06
N GLY A 127 7.08 -7.47 -10.53
CA GLY A 127 7.30 -8.06 -11.85
C GLY A 127 8.29 -9.21 -11.87
N GLU A 128 9.06 -9.43 -10.79
CA GLU A 128 9.97 -10.57 -10.72
C GLU A 128 9.26 -11.86 -10.29
N GLU A 129 9.65 -12.94 -10.96
CA GLU A 129 9.21 -14.29 -10.62
C GLU A 129 10.24 -14.97 -9.71
N TYR A 130 9.76 -15.74 -8.73
CA TYR A 130 10.60 -16.51 -7.84
C TYR A 130 9.95 -17.84 -7.48
N ARG A 131 10.77 -18.81 -7.09
CA ARG A 131 10.31 -20.14 -6.69
C ARG A 131 10.24 -20.25 -5.17
N ASP A 132 9.14 -20.81 -4.68
CA ASP A 132 8.98 -21.27 -3.31
C ASP A 132 8.33 -22.65 -3.30
N GLY A 133 9.11 -23.65 -2.89
CA GLY A 133 8.73 -25.06 -3.00
C GLY A 133 8.38 -25.46 -4.44
N SER A 134 7.17 -25.99 -4.62
CA SER A 134 6.64 -26.39 -5.93
C SER A 134 5.93 -25.24 -6.66
N PHE A 135 5.91 -24.02 -6.16
CA PHE A 135 5.17 -22.93 -6.78
C PHE A 135 6.10 -21.86 -7.36
N GLN A 136 5.71 -21.36 -8.53
CA GLN A 136 6.24 -20.12 -9.08
C GLN A 136 5.35 -18.98 -8.61
N TRP A 137 5.97 -17.98 -8.01
CA TRP A 137 5.33 -16.77 -7.53
C TRP A 137 5.75 -15.58 -8.37
N LEU A 138 4.82 -14.68 -8.65
CA LEU A 138 5.10 -13.36 -9.22
C LEU A 138 4.85 -12.30 -8.14
N CYS A 139 5.83 -11.42 -7.96
CA CYS A 139 5.69 -10.29 -7.06
C CYS A 139 4.88 -9.16 -7.72
N LEU A 140 3.91 -8.63 -6.98
CA LEU A 140 3.05 -7.51 -7.34
C LEU A 140 3.20 -6.38 -6.32
N SER A 141 2.77 -5.17 -6.67
CA SER A 141 2.82 -4.04 -5.73
C SER A 141 1.93 -4.27 -4.50
N THR A 142 0.83 -5.01 -4.66
CA THR A 142 -0.17 -5.29 -3.62
C THR A 142 0.06 -6.61 -2.88
N GLY A 143 0.94 -7.47 -3.36
CA GLY A 143 1.12 -8.81 -2.82
C GLY A 143 1.93 -9.71 -3.75
N ARG A 144 1.75 -11.01 -3.62
CA ARG A 144 2.33 -12.02 -4.51
C ARG A 144 1.28 -13.06 -4.86
N TRP A 145 1.34 -13.59 -6.07
CA TRP A 145 0.43 -14.65 -6.51
C TRP A 145 1.16 -15.79 -7.21
N ILE A 146 0.50 -16.93 -7.27
CA ILE A 146 1.04 -18.13 -7.92
C ILE A 146 0.77 -18.05 -9.43
N THR A 147 1.80 -18.16 -10.25
CA THR A 147 1.70 -18.21 -11.71
C THR A 147 1.78 -19.63 -12.27
N GLY A 148 2.40 -20.55 -11.52
CA GLY A 148 2.53 -21.94 -11.92
C GLY A 148 3.08 -22.87 -10.85
N CYS A 149 3.20 -24.15 -11.20
CA CYS A 149 3.74 -25.21 -10.37
C CYS A 149 4.92 -25.88 -11.05
N TYR A 150 6.00 -26.07 -10.31
CA TYR A 150 7.16 -26.85 -10.73
C TYR A 150 6.98 -28.33 -10.44
N TYR A 151 7.33 -29.17 -11.41
CA TYR A 151 7.46 -30.61 -11.24
C TYR A 151 8.76 -31.12 -11.88
N PHE A 152 9.22 -32.29 -11.42
CA PHE A 152 10.36 -32.96 -12.00
C PHE A 152 9.93 -33.96 -13.07
N ASN A 153 10.60 -33.92 -14.21
CA ASN A 153 10.47 -34.96 -15.21
C ASN A 153 11.35 -36.19 -14.89
N GLU A 154 11.30 -37.24 -15.72
CA GLU A 154 12.14 -38.44 -15.58
C GLU A 154 13.65 -38.15 -15.54
N THR A 155 14.10 -37.07 -16.17
CA THR A 155 15.51 -36.64 -16.19
C THR A 155 15.88 -35.69 -15.03
N ARG A 156 14.99 -35.49 -14.05
CA ARG A 156 15.16 -34.55 -12.91
C ARG A 156 15.36 -33.10 -13.32
N THR A 157 14.80 -32.71 -14.45
CA THR A 157 14.72 -31.32 -14.87
C THR A 157 13.43 -30.71 -14.33
N ASP A 158 13.53 -29.51 -13.74
CA ASP A 158 12.35 -28.75 -13.34
C ASP A 158 11.62 -28.24 -14.58
N LEU A 159 10.34 -28.58 -14.67
CA LEU A 159 9.41 -28.09 -15.67
C LEU A 159 8.30 -27.30 -14.97
N LEU A 160 7.79 -26.27 -15.65
CA LEU A 160 6.77 -25.37 -15.11
C LEU A 160 5.44 -25.61 -15.82
N LEU A 161 4.40 -25.88 -15.03
CA LEU A 161 3.00 -25.87 -15.46
C LEU A 161 2.36 -24.56 -15.04
N ARG A 162 1.68 -23.84 -15.93
CA ARG A 162 0.87 -22.70 -15.51
C ARG A 162 -0.33 -23.18 -14.71
N VAL A 163 -0.91 -22.29 -13.91
CA VAL A 163 -2.14 -22.62 -13.18
C VAL A 163 -3.27 -22.94 -14.16
N GLY A 164 -3.83 -24.14 -14.05
CA GLY A 164 -4.82 -24.71 -14.96
C GLY A 164 -4.25 -25.73 -15.96
N GLU A 165 -2.92 -25.83 -16.06
CA GLU A 165 -2.25 -26.77 -16.95
C GLU A 165 -1.97 -28.10 -16.26
N HIS A 166 -1.80 -29.12 -17.10
CA HIS A 166 -1.35 -30.44 -16.74
C HIS A 166 -0.40 -30.95 -17.83
N ASP A 167 0.50 -31.85 -17.45
CA ASP A 167 1.38 -32.53 -18.40
C ASP A 167 1.65 -33.97 -17.94
N PHE A 168 2.19 -34.79 -18.83
CA PHE A 168 2.37 -36.21 -18.65
C PHE A 168 3.84 -36.58 -18.58
N ASN A 169 4.18 -37.35 -17.56
CA ASN A 169 5.46 -38.00 -17.41
C ASN A 169 5.24 -39.52 -17.36
N GLY A 170 5.25 -40.15 -18.52
CA GLY A 170 4.90 -41.55 -18.71
C GLY A 170 3.43 -41.83 -18.35
N LEU A 171 3.22 -42.59 -17.26
CA LEU A 171 1.89 -42.95 -16.73
C LEU A 171 1.35 -41.94 -15.72
N ILE A 172 2.17 -40.95 -15.33
CA ILE A 172 1.82 -39.95 -14.33
C ILE A 172 1.37 -38.68 -15.02
N GLU A 173 0.21 -38.19 -14.62
CA GLU A 173 -0.25 -36.85 -14.93
C GLU A 173 0.11 -35.91 -13.77
N HIS A 174 0.76 -34.81 -14.11
CA HIS A 174 1.09 -33.72 -13.21
C HIS A 174 0.07 -32.61 -13.42
N VAL A 175 -0.58 -32.14 -12.37
CA VAL A 175 -1.64 -31.14 -12.47
C VAL A 175 -1.36 -29.96 -11.56
N CYS A 176 -1.39 -28.76 -12.12
CA CYS A 176 -1.36 -27.49 -11.39
C CYS A 176 -2.74 -26.84 -11.50
N ALA A 177 -3.56 -26.88 -10.45
CA ALA A 177 -4.94 -26.41 -10.55
C ALA A 177 -5.41 -25.67 -9.31
N LYS A 178 -6.39 -24.77 -9.50
CA LYS A 178 -7.17 -24.20 -8.40
C LYS A 178 -8.11 -25.26 -7.85
N ARG A 179 -8.30 -25.30 -6.53
CA ARG A 179 -9.31 -26.18 -5.93
C ARG A 179 -10.70 -25.71 -6.36
N GLN A 180 -11.58 -26.65 -6.73
CA GLN A 180 -12.92 -26.33 -7.23
C GLN A 180 -13.77 -25.62 -6.17
N GLU A 181 -13.73 -26.10 -4.94
CA GLU A 181 -14.49 -25.54 -3.81
C GLU A 181 -13.90 -24.22 -3.30
N TYR A 182 -12.58 -24.06 -3.41
CA TYR A 182 -11.84 -22.92 -2.89
C TYR A 182 -10.83 -22.44 -3.94
N PRO A 183 -11.26 -21.63 -4.92
CA PRO A 183 -10.40 -21.18 -6.02
C PRO A 183 -9.26 -20.25 -5.57
N ALA A 184 -9.31 -19.79 -4.32
CA ALA A 184 -8.23 -19.09 -3.64
C ALA A 184 -7.08 -20.00 -3.23
N ILE A 185 -7.16 -21.32 -3.44
CA ILE A 185 -6.10 -22.29 -3.17
C ILE A 185 -5.68 -22.92 -4.49
N VAL A 186 -4.37 -22.88 -4.77
CA VAL A 186 -3.75 -23.66 -5.85
C VAL A 186 -3.12 -24.91 -5.23
N GLN A 187 -3.30 -26.03 -5.92
CA GLN A 187 -2.74 -27.32 -5.55
C GLN A 187 -1.92 -27.88 -6.71
N TYR A 188 -0.79 -28.45 -6.36
CA TYR A 188 -0.01 -29.30 -7.23
C TYR A 188 -0.16 -30.75 -6.75
N TYR A 189 -0.69 -31.60 -7.63
CA TYR A 189 -0.90 -33.00 -7.35
C TYR A 189 -0.56 -33.86 -8.57
N THR A 190 -0.32 -35.14 -8.33
CA THR A 190 -0.17 -36.13 -9.39
C THR A 190 -1.32 -37.13 -9.37
N GLN A 191 -1.63 -37.69 -10.53
CA GLN A 191 -2.59 -38.78 -10.66
C GLN A 191 -2.17 -39.75 -11.76
N VAL A 192 -2.73 -40.97 -11.75
CA VAL A 192 -2.55 -41.89 -12.87
C VAL A 192 -3.38 -41.41 -14.04
N ARG A 193 -2.78 -41.42 -15.24
CA ARG A 193 -3.47 -41.14 -16.49
C ARG A 193 -4.73 -41.98 -16.65
N LYS A 194 -5.84 -41.33 -17.04
CA LYS A 194 -7.14 -41.97 -17.26
C LYS A 194 -7.39 -42.34 -18.72
N ASP A 195 -6.58 -41.81 -19.62
CA ASP A 195 -6.73 -41.94 -21.07
C ASP A 195 -6.02 -43.18 -21.64
N VAL A 196 -5.27 -43.91 -20.81
CA VAL A 196 -4.53 -45.13 -21.21
C VAL A 196 -4.89 -46.27 -20.29
N ASP A 197 -5.26 -47.42 -20.86
CA ASP A 197 -5.45 -48.66 -20.10
C ASP A 197 -4.14 -49.11 -19.45
N VAL A 198 -4.02 -48.87 -18.14
CA VAL A 198 -2.82 -49.23 -17.36
C VAL A 198 -2.86 -50.71 -17.00
N LYS A 199 -2.25 -51.55 -17.85
CA LYS A 199 -1.80 -52.88 -17.42
C LYS A 199 -0.68 -52.66 -16.40
N HIS A 200 -0.80 -53.21 -15.20
CA HIS A 200 0.26 -53.19 -14.18
C HIS A 200 1.18 -54.39 -14.44
N PRO A 201 2.32 -54.24 -15.16
CA PRO A 201 3.24 -55.36 -15.29
C PRO A 201 3.96 -55.54 -13.95
N THR A 202 4.04 -56.77 -13.48
CA THR A 202 4.67 -57.13 -12.20
C THR A 202 6.16 -56.76 -12.07
N ASN A 203 6.82 -56.36 -13.17
CA ASN A 203 8.27 -56.19 -13.26
C ASN A 203 8.76 -54.80 -13.74
N LYS A 204 7.94 -53.75 -13.76
CA LYS A 204 8.47 -52.39 -14.01
C LYS A 204 9.08 -51.83 -12.73
N GLY A 205 10.32 -51.33 -12.83
CA GLY A 205 11.04 -50.71 -11.72
C GLY A 205 10.24 -49.60 -11.04
N VAL A 206 10.60 -49.31 -9.79
CA VAL A 206 9.90 -48.33 -8.94
C VAL A 206 9.86 -46.96 -9.63
N ASN A 207 8.66 -46.49 -9.97
CA ASN A 207 8.48 -45.15 -10.53
C ASN A 207 8.68 -44.13 -9.40
N ARG A 208 9.80 -43.39 -9.49
CA ARG A 208 10.22 -42.40 -8.48
C ARG A 208 9.41 -41.10 -8.52
N ASN A 209 8.46 -40.96 -9.45
CA ASN A 209 7.55 -39.82 -9.51
C ASN A 209 6.29 -40.03 -8.64
N PHE A 210 6.05 -41.25 -8.16
CA PHE A 210 5.08 -41.46 -7.09
C PHE A 210 5.70 -41.06 -5.75
N PRO A 211 4.96 -40.36 -4.90
CA PRO A 211 5.38 -40.17 -3.53
C PRO A 211 5.29 -41.47 -2.74
N GLU A 212 6.02 -41.53 -1.62
CA GLU A 212 5.94 -42.65 -0.70
C GLU A 212 4.50 -42.83 -0.17
N PRO A 213 4.08 -44.07 0.16
CA PRO A 213 2.69 -44.40 0.52
C PRO A 213 2.06 -43.61 1.68
N LEU A 214 2.84 -42.79 2.38
CA LEU A 214 2.46 -42.00 3.54
C LEU A 214 2.00 -40.56 3.19
N GLN A 215 2.09 -40.11 1.94
CA GLN A 215 1.57 -38.79 1.56
C GLN A 215 0.03 -38.75 1.47
N HIS A 216 -0.55 -37.61 1.86
CA HIS A 216 -1.98 -37.38 1.94
C HIS A 216 -2.68 -37.70 0.61
N LEU A 217 -3.49 -38.76 0.63
CA LEU A 217 -4.48 -39.02 -0.41
C LEU A 217 -5.58 -37.95 -0.30
N ILE A 218 -6.07 -37.47 -1.44
CA ILE A 218 -7.26 -36.64 -1.46
C ILE A 218 -8.45 -37.60 -1.36
N ASP A 219 -9.00 -37.76 -0.15
CA ASP A 219 -9.99 -38.80 0.20
C ASP A 219 -11.33 -38.70 -0.57
N ASP A 220 -11.59 -37.61 -1.30
CA ASP A 220 -12.90 -37.31 -1.88
C ASP A 220 -13.08 -37.71 -3.37
N ASP A 221 -12.06 -38.29 -4.02
CA ASP A 221 -12.13 -38.60 -5.45
C ASP A 221 -12.00 -40.10 -5.74
N LYS A 222 -12.86 -40.65 -6.62
CA LYS A 222 -12.77 -42.05 -7.10
C LYS A 222 -11.43 -42.36 -7.80
N ASN A 223 -10.61 -41.34 -8.02
CA ASN A 223 -9.30 -41.42 -8.63
C ASN A 223 -8.25 -41.20 -7.54
N VAL A 224 -7.32 -42.15 -7.39
CA VAL A 224 -6.19 -41.98 -6.48
C VAL A 224 -5.36 -40.78 -6.96
N ARG A 225 -5.40 -39.69 -6.19
CA ARG A 225 -4.60 -38.48 -6.37
C ARG A 225 -3.64 -38.35 -5.21
N TRP A 226 -2.39 -38.02 -5.53
CA TRP A 226 -1.36 -37.75 -4.54
C TRP A 226 -1.12 -36.25 -4.47
N LEU A 227 -1.57 -35.63 -3.38
CA LEU A 227 -1.34 -34.21 -3.14
C LEU A 227 0.11 -34.01 -2.69
N HIS A 228 0.87 -33.25 -3.46
CA HIS A 228 2.24 -32.89 -3.07
C HIS A 228 2.23 -31.64 -2.22
N THR A 229 1.52 -30.59 -2.67
CA THR A 229 1.45 -29.33 -1.93
C THR A 229 0.26 -28.46 -2.35
N SER A 230 -0.13 -27.56 -1.47
CA SER A 230 -1.15 -26.54 -1.72
C SER A 230 -0.74 -25.21 -1.10
N ALA A 231 -1.07 -24.11 -1.75
CA ALA A 231 -0.81 -22.77 -1.26
C ALA A 231 -1.95 -21.81 -1.63
N VAL A 232 -2.08 -20.72 -0.85
CA VAL A 232 -3.03 -19.65 -1.14
C VAL A 232 -2.59 -18.94 -2.41
N TYR A 233 -3.52 -18.79 -3.35
CA TYR A 233 -3.28 -18.26 -4.69
C TYR A 233 -2.71 -16.85 -4.70
N PHE A 234 -3.15 -16.00 -3.76
CA PHE A 234 -2.67 -14.63 -3.58
C PHE A 234 -2.43 -14.37 -2.10
N VAL A 235 -1.26 -13.81 -1.78
CA VAL A 235 -0.90 -13.34 -0.45
C VAL A 235 -0.66 -11.84 -0.54
N LYS A 236 -1.47 -11.05 0.17
CA LYS A 236 -1.32 -9.60 0.25
C LYS A 236 0.01 -9.26 0.93
N ASN A 237 0.67 -8.19 0.47
CA ASN A 237 1.82 -7.66 1.18
C ASN A 237 1.39 -7.17 2.57
N GLU A 238 2.30 -7.25 3.56
CA GLU A 238 2.02 -6.75 4.91
C GLU A 238 1.55 -5.29 4.88
N GLU A 239 0.72 -4.92 5.85
CA GLU A 239 -0.05 -3.66 5.85
C GLU A 239 0.76 -2.40 6.10
N ARG A 240 2.09 -2.47 6.21
CA ARG A 240 2.89 -1.27 6.41
C ARG A 240 2.75 -0.36 5.19
N PRO A 241 2.30 0.91 5.37
CA PRO A 241 2.23 1.84 4.26
C PRO A 241 3.63 2.03 3.69
N ARG A 242 3.74 1.93 2.36
CA ARG A 242 4.99 2.17 1.62
C ARG A 242 5.02 3.53 0.95
N SER A 243 3.91 4.26 1.07
CA SER A 243 3.74 5.61 0.59
C SER A 243 3.02 6.42 1.66
N PHE A 244 3.57 7.58 2.00
CA PHE A 244 3.01 8.51 2.97
C PHE A 244 2.80 9.84 2.26
N THR A 245 1.66 10.47 2.53
CA THR A 245 1.35 11.80 2.01
C THR A 245 0.80 12.63 3.14
N ARG A 246 1.41 13.79 3.37
CA ARG A 246 0.89 14.80 4.30
C ARG A 246 0.49 16.01 3.50
N PHE A 247 -0.79 16.38 3.54
CA PHE A 247 -1.25 17.63 2.94
C PHE A 247 -0.91 18.81 3.85
N LEU A 248 -0.37 19.87 3.24
CA LEU A 248 -0.06 21.13 3.88
C LEU A 248 -1.33 22.01 3.88
N PRO A 249 -1.77 22.55 5.03
CA PRO A 249 -2.88 23.50 5.09
C PRO A 249 -2.68 24.72 4.18
N ALA A 250 -3.74 25.11 3.48
CA ALA A 250 -3.74 26.23 2.51
C ALA A 250 -3.36 27.60 3.13
N SER A 251 -3.48 27.74 4.45
CA SER A 251 -3.08 28.95 5.18
C SER A 251 -1.57 29.16 5.24
N ARG A 252 -0.75 28.15 4.89
CA ARG A 252 0.71 28.25 4.91
C ARG A 252 1.30 27.70 3.60
N ARG A 253 1.99 28.57 2.86
CA ARG A 253 2.70 28.24 1.61
C ARG A 253 3.95 27.40 1.91
N PRO A 254 4.47 26.55 0.99
CA PRO A 254 5.78 25.93 1.17
C PRO A 254 6.82 27.05 1.27
N LEU A 255 7.62 27.02 2.34
CA LEU A 255 8.52 28.12 2.63
C LEU A 255 9.90 27.76 2.07
N GLY A 256 10.23 28.38 0.93
CA GLY A 256 11.51 28.19 0.23
C GLY A 256 11.37 28.40 -1.29
N LYS A 257 11.58 29.63 -1.75
CA LYS A 257 12.08 29.93 -3.11
C LYS A 257 13.46 30.52 -2.96
#